data_AF-A0A925RMX6-F1
#
_entry.id   AF-A0A925RMX6-F1
#
_cell.length_a   1.000
_cell.length_b   1.000
_cell.length_c   1.000
_cell.angle_alpha   90.00
_cell.angle_beta   90.00
_cell.angle_gamma   90.00
#
_symmetry.space_group_name_H-M   'P 1'
#
loop_
_entity.id
_entity.type
_entity.pdbx_description
1 polymer ?
#
loop_
_entity_poly.entity_id
_entity_poly.type
_entity_poly.pdbx_seq_one_letter_code
_entity_poly.pdbx_strand_id
1 'polypeptide(L)'
;MGSLPRLTLALFCVGCGAVKDGQLADAPAAPEIDASGLDAAPTSGLVKVTVLDPGGSGAPAVGATAVFINPDDSVVKRAATDSAGKAEAEVMIGASVTSIVLVGTTYQIQSVLGVKPGDEIVLGTRTTDSTSAGSMTVTFPTLIGTTFYEITGPCGSSRFDPPVGPPPPTVSQVLTFQAHCKLSPMEIVVSAFDSADMVLQSVHKPGVVFVDGGAVAMPAYDGVRPFTGSYTNIDAIIVNASMTRAVPDGTGRSIAGVEQTTGATRMFSLTGPKATTARIDSSFSIASRSFQRVRQTLAGTAATYGLDVGATLLPWLSGAPTFDPAAGKVTVPTDNTGTSGAKPDAFRLTATYERADDGSKVTTTFRWTVFAEAPIDIKFPALPTDLGALTPLATDTFSPMTATMFEADTVAGYDEARADLNRAFTLFGGTRYPATTVRISSSPSFRVF
;
A
#
# COMPACT_ATOMS: atom_id res chain seq x y z
N MET A 1 -48.09 -26.02 14.88
CA MET A 1 -47.66 -25.97 13.47
C MET A 1 -47.33 -24.52 13.14
N GLY A 2 -46.08 -24.11 13.37
CA GLY A 2 -45.60 -22.75 13.10
C GLY A 2 -44.80 -22.74 11.81
N SER A 3 -45.26 -21.97 10.82
CA SER A 3 -44.62 -21.78 9.53
C SER A 3 -43.33 -20.97 9.69
N LEU A 4 -42.18 -21.62 9.51
CA LEU A 4 -40.88 -20.95 9.37
C LEU A 4 -40.85 -20.15 8.06
N PRO A 5 -40.42 -18.88 8.06
CA PRO A 5 -40.29 -18.09 6.85
C PRO A 5 -39.10 -18.60 6.04
N ARG A 6 -39.35 -19.06 4.80
CA ARG A 6 -38.32 -19.34 3.81
C ARG A 6 -37.68 -18.01 3.38
N LEU A 7 -36.46 -17.77 3.81
CA LEU A 7 -35.62 -16.69 3.32
C LEU A 7 -35.07 -17.08 1.94
N THR A 8 -35.68 -16.56 0.89
CA THR A 8 -35.22 -16.75 -0.49
C THR A 8 -34.02 -15.83 -0.74
N LEU A 9 -32.82 -16.39 -0.74
CA LEU A 9 -31.58 -15.68 -1.05
C LEU A 9 -31.50 -15.44 -2.56
N ALA A 10 -31.85 -14.23 -3.01
CA ALA A 10 -31.65 -13.80 -4.39
C ALA A 10 -30.16 -13.45 -4.58
N LEU A 11 -29.42 -14.33 -5.26
CA LEU A 11 -28.01 -14.13 -5.60
C LEU A 11 -27.92 -13.12 -6.77
N PHE A 12 -27.80 -11.83 -6.45
CA PHE A 12 -27.46 -10.82 -7.44
C PHE A 12 -25.94 -10.81 -7.64
N CYS A 13 -25.47 -11.37 -8.75
CA CYS A 13 -24.09 -11.20 -9.23
C CYS A 13 -23.92 -9.75 -9.74
N VAL A 14 -23.66 -8.82 -8.82
CA VAL A 14 -23.19 -7.47 -9.19
C VAL A 14 -21.73 -7.62 -9.65
N GLY A 15 -21.44 -7.16 -10.86
CA GLY A 15 -20.20 -7.41 -11.58
C GLY A 15 -18.94 -7.16 -10.74
N CYS A 16 -18.11 -8.19 -10.63
CA CYS A 16 -16.75 -8.10 -10.11
C CYS A 16 -15.96 -7.10 -10.95
N GLY A 17 -15.27 -6.15 -10.31
CA GLY A 17 -14.29 -5.31 -10.99
C GLY A 17 -13.31 -6.18 -11.78
N ALA A 18 -13.10 -5.85 -13.05
CA ALA A 18 -12.24 -6.63 -13.93
C ALA A 18 -10.83 -6.72 -13.32
N VAL A 19 -10.43 -7.94 -12.97
CA VAL A 19 -9.03 -8.28 -12.71
C VAL A 19 -8.29 -8.20 -14.04
N LYS A 20 -7.04 -7.71 -14.06
CA LYS A 20 -6.20 -7.58 -15.26
C LYS A 20 -6.02 -8.87 -16.09
N ASP A 21 -6.50 -10.02 -15.60
CA ASP A 21 -6.32 -11.32 -16.25
C ASP A 21 -7.40 -11.63 -17.32
N GLY A 22 -8.18 -10.63 -17.75
CA GLY A 22 -9.16 -10.77 -18.83
C GLY A 22 -8.54 -10.69 -20.21
N GLN A 23 -8.26 -11.86 -20.80
CA GLN A 23 -8.00 -12.11 -22.22
C GLN A 23 -8.85 -11.15 -23.10
N LEU A 24 -8.21 -10.18 -23.74
CA LEU A 24 -8.86 -9.25 -24.67
C LEU A 24 -9.50 -10.09 -25.80
N ALA A 25 -10.72 -9.75 -26.20
CA ALA A 25 -11.35 -10.34 -27.38
C ALA A 25 -10.40 -10.22 -28.57
N ASP A 26 -10.19 -11.32 -29.31
CA ASP A 26 -9.29 -11.37 -30.47
C ASP A 26 -9.57 -10.17 -31.38
N ALA A 27 -8.62 -9.24 -31.42
CA ALA A 27 -8.69 -8.10 -32.32
C ALA A 27 -8.77 -8.65 -33.76
N PRO A 28 -9.57 -8.04 -34.64
CA PRO A 28 -9.60 -8.42 -36.05
C PRO A 28 -8.16 -8.39 -36.57
N ALA A 29 -7.77 -9.45 -37.30
CA ALA A 29 -6.40 -9.65 -37.79
C ALA A 29 -5.86 -8.34 -38.36
N ALA A 30 -4.87 -7.77 -37.67
CA ALA A 30 -4.21 -6.57 -38.13
C ALA A 30 -3.58 -6.87 -39.50
N PRO A 31 -3.64 -5.94 -40.47
CA PRO A 31 -2.93 -6.11 -41.72
C PRO A 31 -1.46 -6.40 -41.41
N GLU A 32 -0.87 -7.38 -42.09
CA GLU A 32 0.54 -7.74 -41.98
C GLU A 32 1.39 -6.49 -42.25
N ILE A 33 1.83 -5.83 -41.19
CA ILE A 33 2.87 -4.80 -41.28
C ILE A 33 4.16 -5.58 -41.47
N ASP A 34 4.75 -5.46 -42.66
CA ASP A 34 6.04 -6.02 -43.02
C ASP A 34 7.09 -5.57 -41.98
N ALA A 35 7.43 -6.47 -41.06
CA ALA A 35 8.26 -6.22 -39.87
C ALA A 35 9.75 -6.16 -40.23
N SER A 36 10.12 -5.57 -41.36
CA SER A 36 11.48 -5.56 -41.90
C SER A 36 12.37 -4.45 -41.31
N GLY A 37 12.21 -4.10 -40.04
CA GLY A 37 13.01 -3.01 -39.45
C GLY A 37 12.70 -2.62 -38.00
N LEU A 38 12.31 -3.57 -37.13
CA LEU A 38 12.35 -3.30 -35.69
C LEU A 38 13.82 -3.21 -35.27
N ASP A 39 14.35 -1.99 -35.23
CA ASP A 39 15.66 -1.71 -34.63
C ASP A 39 15.68 -2.34 -33.25
N ALA A 40 16.60 -3.30 -33.05
CA ALA A 40 16.77 -3.97 -31.78
C ALA A 40 16.94 -2.92 -30.69
N ALA A 41 16.13 -2.99 -29.64
CA ALA A 41 16.24 -2.08 -28.51
C ALA A 41 17.71 -2.02 -28.05
N PRO A 42 18.25 -0.82 -27.76
CA PRO A 42 19.66 -0.69 -27.43
C PRO A 42 19.99 -1.61 -26.26
N THR A 43 20.98 -2.48 -26.45
CA THR A 43 21.39 -3.46 -25.44
C THR A 43 22.02 -2.82 -24.22
N SER A 44 22.48 -1.56 -24.36
CA SER A 44 23.00 -0.71 -23.30
C SER A 44 22.54 0.74 -23.49
N GLY A 45 22.43 1.48 -22.38
CA GLY A 45 22.21 2.92 -22.43
C GLY A 45 22.09 3.53 -21.04
N LEU A 46 21.85 4.85 -21.01
CA LEU A 46 21.93 5.64 -19.79
C LEU A 46 20.80 5.29 -18.81
N VAL A 47 21.14 5.04 -17.55
CA VAL A 47 20.21 5.00 -16.40
C VAL A 47 20.58 6.11 -15.45
N LYS A 48 19.58 6.86 -14.99
CA LYS A 48 19.74 7.93 -13.99
C LYS A 48 19.14 7.50 -12.67
N VAL A 49 19.82 7.81 -11.58
CA VAL A 49 19.31 7.62 -10.22
C VAL A 49 19.33 8.95 -9.46
N THR A 50 18.24 9.23 -8.74
CA THR A 50 18.16 10.29 -7.74
C THR A 50 18.05 9.63 -6.37
N VAL A 51 19.03 9.87 -5.49
CA VAL A 51 19.03 9.38 -4.11
C VAL A 51 18.55 10.49 -3.19
N LEU A 52 17.51 10.20 -2.42
CA LEU A 52 16.93 11.08 -1.41
C LEU A 52 17.49 10.72 -0.03
N ASP A 53 17.47 11.71 0.85
CA ASP A 53 17.82 11.54 2.24
C ASP A 53 16.96 10.43 2.88
N PRO A 54 17.56 9.34 3.38
CA PRO A 54 16.84 8.26 4.03
C PRO A 54 16.22 8.65 5.37
N GLY A 55 16.58 9.82 5.93
CA GLY A 55 15.84 10.45 7.04
C GLY A 55 14.41 10.83 6.67
N GLY A 56 14.05 10.74 5.39
CA GLY A 56 12.71 10.99 4.89
C GLY A 56 12.45 12.46 4.60
N SER A 57 13.40 13.38 4.77
CA SER A 57 13.15 14.81 4.48
C SER A 57 12.73 15.07 3.03
N GLY A 58 13.02 14.12 2.12
CA GLY A 58 12.84 14.28 0.69
C GLY A 58 13.91 15.16 0.04
N ALA A 59 14.87 15.67 0.83
CA ALA A 59 16.02 16.40 0.32
C ALA A 59 16.94 15.45 -0.46
N PRO A 60 17.71 15.95 -1.43
CA PRO A 60 18.72 15.13 -2.10
C PRO A 60 19.81 14.65 -1.13
N ALA A 61 20.17 13.37 -1.19
CA ALA A 61 21.30 12.82 -0.45
C ALA A 61 22.60 13.11 -1.21
N VAL A 62 23.18 14.30 -1.00
CA VAL A 62 24.42 14.73 -1.63
C VAL A 62 25.60 13.87 -1.16
N GLY A 63 26.43 13.40 -2.09
CA GLY A 63 27.60 12.56 -1.77
C GLY A 63 27.28 11.11 -1.40
N ALA A 64 26.02 10.67 -1.51
CA ALA A 64 25.64 9.27 -1.41
C ALA A 64 26.38 8.45 -2.47
N THR A 65 26.74 7.20 -2.15
CA THR A 65 27.40 6.32 -3.12
C THR A 65 26.35 5.59 -3.96
N ALA A 66 26.41 5.72 -5.28
CA ALA A 66 25.64 4.94 -6.23
C ALA A 66 26.55 3.96 -6.98
N VAL A 67 26.14 2.70 -7.07
CA VAL A 67 26.83 1.62 -7.76
C VAL A 67 25.91 1.04 -8.84
N PHE A 68 26.41 0.97 -10.06
CA PHE A 68 25.73 0.42 -11.24
C PHE A 68 26.41 -0.90 -11.61
N ILE A 69 25.63 -1.97 -11.69
CA ILE A 69 26.14 -3.35 -11.90
C ILE A 69 25.35 -3.99 -13.05
N ASN A 70 26.05 -4.52 -14.05
CA ASN A 70 25.43 -5.22 -15.17
C ASN A 70 24.85 -6.59 -14.73
N PRO A 71 24.01 -7.23 -15.57
CA PRO A 71 23.46 -8.56 -15.27
C PRO A 71 24.50 -9.67 -15.06
N ASP A 72 25.73 -9.48 -15.55
CA ASP A 72 26.86 -10.41 -15.40
C ASP A 72 27.67 -10.19 -14.10
N ASP A 73 27.11 -9.44 -13.15
CA ASP A 73 27.75 -8.98 -11.90
C ASP A 73 28.98 -8.07 -12.10
N SER A 74 29.26 -7.58 -13.32
CA SER A 74 30.32 -6.61 -13.54
C SER A 74 29.93 -5.21 -13.07
N VAL A 75 30.80 -4.55 -12.29
CA VAL A 75 30.59 -3.17 -11.87
C VAL A 75 30.87 -2.25 -13.06
N VAL A 76 29.84 -1.51 -13.48
CA VAL A 76 29.94 -0.51 -14.55
C VAL A 76 30.54 0.78 -14.03
N LYS A 77 29.95 1.30 -12.94
CA LYS A 77 30.31 2.60 -12.38
C LYS A 77 30.01 2.65 -10.91
N ARG A 78 30.89 3.30 -10.17
CA ARG A 78 30.63 3.82 -8.83
C ARG A 78 30.77 5.34 -8.88
N ALA A 79 29.77 6.05 -8.38
CA ALA A 79 29.76 7.50 -8.36
C ALA A 79 29.21 8.02 -7.04
N ALA A 80 29.72 9.17 -6.59
CA ALA A 80 29.04 9.97 -5.58
C ALA A 80 27.91 10.75 -6.26
N THR A 81 26.78 10.92 -5.58
CA THR A 81 25.69 11.76 -6.05
C THR A 81 26.05 13.24 -5.98
N ASP A 82 25.57 14.02 -6.93
CA ASP A 82 25.80 15.47 -7.02
C ASP A 82 24.97 16.28 -6.00
N SER A 83 24.98 17.62 -6.11
CA SER A 83 24.20 18.53 -5.25
C SER A 83 22.68 18.38 -5.41
N ALA A 84 22.22 17.75 -6.47
CA ALA A 84 20.83 17.38 -6.70
C ALA A 84 20.55 15.91 -6.33
N GLY A 85 21.50 15.20 -5.70
CA GLY A 85 21.38 13.80 -5.31
C GLY A 85 21.41 12.83 -6.49
N LYS A 86 21.93 13.25 -7.65
CA LYS A 86 21.87 12.46 -8.89
C LYS A 86 23.18 11.75 -9.19
N ALA A 87 23.07 10.56 -9.79
CA ALA A 87 24.16 9.82 -10.43
C ALA A 87 23.62 9.10 -11.67
N GLU A 88 24.50 8.77 -12.61
CA GLU A 88 24.10 8.08 -13.86
C GLU A 88 25.23 7.22 -14.43
N ALA A 89 24.87 6.17 -15.17
CA ALA A 89 25.80 5.30 -15.89
C ALA A 89 25.12 4.66 -17.11
N GLU A 90 25.91 4.31 -18.14
CA GLU A 90 25.44 3.46 -19.23
C GLU A 90 25.50 1.99 -18.81
N VAL A 91 24.35 1.33 -18.72
CA VAL A 91 24.23 -0.06 -18.25
C VAL A 91 23.53 -0.92 -19.27
N MET A 92 23.72 -2.23 -19.19
CA MET A 92 22.95 -3.19 -19.98
C MET A 92 21.52 -3.36 -19.45
N ILE A 93 20.60 -3.80 -20.30
CA ILE A 93 19.25 -4.20 -19.88
C ILE A 93 19.32 -5.29 -18.79
N GLY A 94 18.55 -5.12 -17.72
CA GLY A 94 18.53 -6.06 -16.59
C GLY A 94 19.58 -5.75 -15.52
N ALA A 95 20.34 -4.66 -15.66
CA ALA A 95 21.30 -4.22 -14.66
C ALA A 95 20.63 -3.92 -13.30
N SER A 96 21.45 -3.63 -12.30
CA SER A 96 20.98 -3.14 -11.01
C SER A 96 21.64 -1.81 -10.64
N VAL A 97 20.91 -1.01 -9.86
CA VAL A 97 21.43 0.22 -9.26
C VAL A 97 21.30 0.10 -7.75
N THR A 98 22.40 0.33 -7.04
CA THR A 98 22.44 0.31 -5.57
C THR A 98 22.90 1.66 -5.03
N SER A 99 22.10 2.27 -4.15
CA SER A 99 22.50 3.45 -3.37
C SER A 99 22.89 3.07 -1.94
N ILE A 100 23.92 3.72 -1.41
CA ILE A 100 24.42 3.55 -0.04
C ILE A 100 24.50 4.93 0.61
N VAL A 101 23.84 5.08 1.75
CA VAL A 101 23.85 6.29 2.58
C VAL A 101 24.12 5.90 4.04
N LEU A 102 25.02 6.61 4.72
CA LEU A 102 25.26 6.43 6.16
C LEU A 102 24.44 7.46 6.94
N VAL A 103 23.59 6.99 7.86
CA VAL A 103 22.78 7.83 8.75
C VAL A 103 23.12 7.50 10.19
N GLY A 104 23.86 8.38 10.87
CA GLY A 104 24.43 8.05 12.17
C GLY A 104 25.38 6.85 12.05
N THR A 105 25.04 5.73 12.68
CA THR A 105 25.79 4.46 12.63
C THR A 105 25.12 3.40 11.74
N THR A 106 24.05 3.76 11.02
CA THR A 106 23.29 2.82 10.18
C THR A 106 23.53 3.07 8.70
N TYR A 107 23.97 2.04 7.98
CA TYR A 107 23.98 2.05 6.53
C TYR A 107 22.58 1.75 5.99
N GLN A 108 22.04 2.68 5.20
CA GLN A 108 20.82 2.52 4.43
C GLN A 108 21.22 2.17 3.00
N ILE A 109 20.94 0.93 2.60
CA ILE A 109 21.28 0.38 1.30
C ILE A 109 19.98 0.10 0.56
N GLN A 110 19.86 0.59 -0.68
CA GLN A 110 18.70 0.32 -1.52
C GLN A 110 19.15 -0.14 -2.89
N SER A 111 18.59 -1.24 -3.37
CA SER A 111 18.88 -1.79 -4.71
C SER A 111 17.61 -1.92 -5.52
N VAL A 112 17.64 -1.47 -6.78
CA VAL A 112 16.64 -1.78 -7.79
C VAL A 112 17.24 -2.77 -8.77
N LEU A 113 16.62 -3.94 -8.92
CA LEU A 113 17.03 -4.96 -9.87
C LEU A 113 16.29 -4.77 -11.20
N GLY A 114 16.88 -5.20 -12.31
CA GLY A 114 16.20 -5.20 -13.60
C GLY A 114 15.98 -3.80 -14.19
N VAL A 115 16.89 -2.85 -13.96
CA VAL A 115 16.83 -1.54 -14.61
C VAL A 115 17.09 -1.67 -16.11
N LYS A 116 16.52 -0.76 -16.90
CA LYS A 116 16.60 -0.72 -18.35
C LYS A 116 17.17 0.63 -18.82
N PRO A 117 17.87 0.67 -19.97
CA PRO A 117 18.27 1.93 -20.60
C PRO A 117 17.10 2.92 -20.70
N GLY A 118 17.32 4.17 -20.29
CA GLY A 118 16.33 5.23 -20.26
C GLY A 118 15.60 5.41 -18.91
N ASP A 119 15.77 4.48 -17.97
CA ASP A 119 15.15 4.61 -16.65
C ASP A 119 15.63 5.86 -15.88
N GLU A 120 14.69 6.51 -15.20
CA GLU A 120 14.94 7.54 -14.19
C GLU A 120 14.39 7.05 -12.84
N ILE A 121 15.29 6.61 -11.96
CA ILE A 121 14.96 5.93 -10.71
C ILE A 121 15.10 6.87 -9.52
N VAL A 122 14.15 6.83 -8.60
CA VAL A 122 14.22 7.52 -7.31
C VAL A 122 14.40 6.51 -6.18
N LEU A 123 15.49 6.66 -5.41
CA LEU A 123 15.79 5.88 -4.22
C LEU A 123 15.65 6.77 -2.97
N GLY A 124 15.16 6.20 -1.88
CA GLY A 124 14.80 6.90 -0.65
C GLY A 124 13.31 7.27 -0.57
N THR A 125 12.89 7.77 0.59
CA THR A 125 11.50 8.13 0.87
C THR A 125 11.32 9.64 0.97
N ARG A 126 10.12 10.13 0.61
CA ARG A 126 9.69 11.49 0.91
C ARG A 126 8.70 11.45 2.06
N THR A 127 8.97 12.19 3.13
CA THR A 127 7.99 12.41 4.19
C THR A 127 6.82 13.13 3.57
N THR A 128 5.63 12.69 3.95
CA THR A 128 4.39 13.38 3.59
C THR A 128 4.45 14.82 4.11
N ASP A 129 4.16 15.79 3.26
CA ASP A 129 4.11 17.19 3.64
C ASP A 129 3.09 17.44 4.75
N SER A 130 3.57 17.52 6.00
CA SER A 130 2.75 17.73 7.20
C SER A 130 2.53 19.20 7.51
N THR A 131 2.91 20.12 6.63
CA THR A 131 2.65 21.55 6.83
C THR A 131 1.15 21.82 6.85
N SER A 132 0.74 22.84 7.61
CA SER A 132 -0.67 23.24 7.69
C SER A 132 -1.14 23.77 6.34
N ALA A 133 -2.22 23.22 5.82
CA ALA A 133 -2.93 23.73 4.65
C ALA A 133 -4.01 24.77 5.01
N GLY A 134 -4.29 24.95 6.31
CA GLY A 134 -5.33 25.84 6.81
C GLY A 134 -6.45 25.12 7.56
N SER A 135 -7.57 25.80 7.75
CA SER A 135 -8.73 25.27 8.47
C SER A 135 -10.06 25.64 7.81
N MET A 136 -11.12 24.92 8.11
CA MET A 136 -12.47 25.19 7.60
C MET A 136 -13.52 24.87 8.67
N THR A 137 -14.54 25.72 8.79
CA THR A 137 -15.65 25.52 9.72
C THR A 137 -16.74 24.66 9.08
N VAL A 138 -17.14 23.58 9.75
CA VAL A 138 -18.24 22.70 9.35
C VAL A 138 -19.42 22.93 10.30
N THR A 139 -20.56 23.36 9.76
CA THR A 139 -21.80 23.56 10.53
C THR A 139 -22.82 22.48 10.17
N PHE A 140 -23.41 21.85 11.17
CA PHE A 140 -24.34 20.73 10.98
C PHE A 140 -25.49 20.77 12.00
N PRO A 141 -26.66 20.16 11.71
CA PRO A 141 -27.76 20.08 12.66
C PRO A 141 -27.37 19.33 13.95
N THR A 142 -28.00 19.68 15.06
CA THR A 142 -27.87 18.89 16.30
C THR A 142 -28.82 17.69 16.26
N LEU A 143 -28.38 16.53 16.78
CA LEU A 143 -29.20 15.32 16.87
C LEU A 143 -29.44 14.93 18.34
N ILE A 144 -30.70 14.76 18.72
CA ILE A 144 -31.09 14.33 20.08
C ILE A 144 -30.59 12.91 20.35
N GLY A 145 -30.10 12.67 21.57
CA GLY A 145 -29.53 11.37 21.99
C GLY A 145 -28.05 11.22 21.66
N THR A 146 -27.45 12.19 20.97
CA THR A 146 -26.01 12.19 20.67
C THR A 146 -25.19 12.43 21.93
N THR A 147 -24.21 11.57 22.17
CA THR A 147 -23.19 11.70 23.22
C THR A 147 -21.92 12.35 22.69
N PHE A 148 -21.56 12.13 21.41
CA PHE A 148 -20.49 12.84 20.72
C PHE A 148 -20.69 12.81 19.20
N TYR A 149 -20.06 13.75 18.51
CA TYR A 149 -19.98 13.80 17.06
C TYR A 149 -18.58 13.42 16.58
N GLU A 150 -18.49 12.80 15.42
CA GLU A 150 -17.24 12.64 14.67
C GLU A 150 -17.39 13.29 13.31
N ILE A 151 -16.46 14.18 12.98
CA ILE A 151 -16.38 14.81 11.66
C ILE A 151 -15.19 14.20 10.95
N THR A 152 -15.47 13.57 9.83
CA THR A 152 -14.50 12.94 8.95
C THR A 152 -14.30 13.81 7.72
N GLY A 153 -13.04 14.06 7.40
CA GLY A 153 -12.62 14.72 6.17
C GLY A 153 -11.35 14.08 5.64
N PRO A 154 -10.70 14.71 4.66
CA PRO A 154 -9.62 14.05 3.96
C PRO A 154 -8.31 13.89 4.75
N CYS A 155 -8.20 14.59 5.86
CA CYS A 155 -7.05 14.51 6.77
C CYS A 155 -7.31 13.64 8.00
N GLY A 156 -8.39 12.85 8.00
CA GLY A 156 -8.77 12.00 9.12
C GLY A 156 -10.09 12.42 9.75
N SER A 157 -10.29 12.01 11.01
CA SER A 157 -11.49 12.33 11.80
C SER A 157 -11.17 13.16 13.03
N SER A 158 -12.15 13.93 13.49
CA SER A 158 -12.08 14.69 14.75
C SER A 158 -13.35 14.46 15.55
N ARG A 159 -13.19 14.13 16.84
CA ARG A 159 -14.26 13.81 17.78
C ARG A 159 -14.55 15.02 18.68
N PHE A 160 -15.83 15.30 18.91
CA PHE A 160 -16.27 16.45 19.69
C PHE A 160 -17.52 16.14 20.52
N ASP A 161 -17.60 16.70 21.72
CA ASP A 161 -18.78 16.58 22.57
C ASP A 161 -19.88 17.57 22.12
N PRO A 162 -21.17 17.25 22.34
CA PRO A 162 -22.26 18.18 22.09
C PRO A 162 -22.15 19.42 23.00
N PRO A 163 -22.68 20.57 22.58
CA PRO A 163 -22.74 21.75 23.45
C PRO A 163 -23.47 21.47 24.76
N VAL A 164 -22.94 21.99 25.88
CA VAL A 164 -23.59 21.91 27.20
C VAL A 164 -24.76 22.90 27.25
N GLY A 165 -25.95 22.44 27.66
CA GLY A 165 -27.16 23.25 27.79
C GLY A 165 -28.28 22.81 26.84
N PRO A 166 -29.33 23.62 26.65
CA PRO A 166 -30.35 23.35 25.64
C PRO A 166 -29.68 23.23 24.26
N PRO A 167 -29.86 22.10 23.54
CA PRO A 167 -29.15 21.87 22.29
C PRO A 167 -29.50 22.96 21.27
N PRO A 168 -28.51 23.72 20.76
CA PRO A 168 -28.78 24.68 19.68
C PRO A 168 -29.27 23.92 18.44
N PRO A 169 -29.95 24.57 17.48
CA PRO A 169 -30.41 23.90 16.27
C PRO A 169 -29.25 23.37 15.42
N THR A 170 -28.07 23.99 15.52
CA THR A 170 -26.86 23.63 14.78
C THR A 170 -25.62 23.70 15.67
N VAL A 171 -24.64 22.87 15.36
CA VAL A 171 -23.29 22.88 15.93
C VAL A 171 -22.29 23.28 14.84
N SER A 172 -21.24 24.01 15.20
CA SER A 172 -20.13 24.35 14.30
C SER A 172 -18.82 23.82 14.87
N GLN A 173 -17.96 23.26 14.02
CA GLN A 173 -16.64 22.79 14.39
C GLN A 173 -15.60 23.13 13.33
N VAL A 174 -14.37 23.43 13.77
CA VAL A 174 -13.26 23.74 12.88
C VAL A 174 -12.45 22.47 12.60
N LEU A 175 -12.32 22.13 11.32
CA LEU A 175 -11.39 21.11 10.85
C LEU A 175 -10.08 21.75 10.41
N THR A 176 -8.96 21.15 10.77
CA THR A 176 -7.62 21.52 10.28
C THR A 176 -7.16 20.55 9.21
N PHE A 177 -6.40 21.06 8.25
CA PHE A 177 -5.92 20.28 7.11
C PHE A 177 -4.39 20.37 7.02
N GLN A 178 -3.77 19.28 6.61
CA GLN A 178 -2.34 19.24 6.26
C GLN A 178 -2.19 19.16 4.75
N ALA A 179 -1.08 19.66 4.22
CA ALA A 179 -0.83 19.75 2.78
C ALA A 179 -0.95 18.41 2.05
N HIS A 180 -0.41 17.33 2.62
CA HIS A 180 -0.41 16.01 1.98
C HIS A 180 -1.78 15.32 1.90
N CYS A 181 -2.72 15.69 2.77
CA CYS A 181 -4.04 15.05 2.85
C CYS A 181 -5.16 15.96 2.33
N LYS A 182 -4.90 17.26 2.14
CA LYS A 182 -5.86 18.23 1.61
C LYS A 182 -6.34 17.80 0.21
N LEU A 183 -7.64 17.63 0.05
CA LEU A 183 -8.31 17.47 -1.25
C LEU A 183 -9.22 18.67 -1.52
N SER A 184 -9.39 19.02 -2.80
CA SER A 184 -10.36 20.02 -3.24
C SER A 184 -10.78 19.71 -4.69
N PRO A 185 -12.05 19.36 -4.96
CA PRO A 185 -13.13 19.16 -3.99
C PRO A 185 -12.89 17.95 -3.07
N MET A 186 -13.59 17.92 -1.94
CA MET A 186 -13.58 16.83 -0.96
C MET A 186 -15.00 16.45 -0.51
N GLU A 187 -15.11 15.33 0.20
CA GLU A 187 -16.34 14.93 0.89
C GLU A 187 -16.12 15.05 2.41
N ILE A 188 -17.08 15.68 3.09
CA ILE A 188 -17.14 15.74 4.55
C ILE A 188 -18.27 14.85 5.03
N VAL A 189 -18.03 14.06 6.08
CA VAL A 189 -19.03 13.21 6.73
C VAL A 189 -19.10 13.58 8.21
N VAL A 190 -20.30 13.84 8.72
CA VAL A 190 -20.54 14.02 10.16
C VAL A 190 -21.37 12.84 10.64
N SER A 191 -20.90 12.16 11.68
CA SER A 191 -21.61 11.04 12.32
C SER A 191 -21.92 11.40 13.77
N ALA A 192 -23.15 11.10 14.19
CA ALA A 192 -23.61 11.29 15.56
C ALA A 192 -23.65 9.94 16.28
N PHE A 193 -23.11 9.87 17.49
CA PHE A 193 -22.93 8.64 18.25
C PHE A 193 -23.65 8.66 19.59
N ASP A 194 -24.06 7.50 20.07
CA ASP A 194 -24.53 7.32 21.44
C ASP A 194 -23.37 7.01 22.42
N SER A 195 -23.71 6.67 23.66
CA SER A 195 -22.76 6.31 24.71
C SER A 195 -22.13 4.94 24.54
N ALA A 196 -22.62 4.11 23.61
CA ALA A 196 -22.09 2.79 23.26
C ALA A 196 -21.17 2.85 22.03
N ASP A 197 -20.81 4.04 21.54
CA ASP A 197 -20.01 4.25 20.31
C ASP A 197 -20.72 3.71 19.05
N MET A 198 -22.05 3.63 19.09
CA MET A 198 -22.87 3.24 17.93
C MET A 198 -23.30 4.49 17.16
N VAL A 199 -23.15 4.44 15.83
CA VAL A 199 -23.61 5.53 14.95
C VAL A 199 -25.14 5.55 14.94
N LEU A 200 -25.74 6.63 15.42
CA LEU A 200 -27.17 6.87 15.37
C LEU A 200 -27.61 7.25 13.96
N GLN A 201 -27.00 8.31 13.43
CA GLN A 201 -27.24 8.86 12.10
C GLN A 201 -25.98 9.51 11.55
N SER A 202 -25.95 9.74 10.24
CA SER A 202 -24.84 10.39 9.57
C SER A 202 -25.31 11.32 8.47
N VAL A 203 -24.54 12.35 8.19
CA VAL A 203 -24.73 13.24 7.06
C VAL A 203 -23.43 13.37 6.29
N HIS A 204 -23.51 13.43 4.96
CA HIS A 204 -22.35 13.67 4.10
C HIS A 204 -22.63 14.77 3.10
N LYS A 205 -21.57 15.44 2.66
CA LYS A 205 -21.62 16.48 1.63
C LYS A 205 -20.43 16.30 0.69
N PRO A 206 -20.63 15.81 -0.54
CA PRO A 206 -19.58 15.77 -1.55
C PRO A 206 -19.35 17.15 -2.16
N GLY A 207 -18.27 17.29 -2.93
CA GLY A 207 -18.01 18.50 -3.72
C GLY A 207 -17.62 19.73 -2.90
N VAL A 208 -17.22 19.56 -1.64
CA VAL A 208 -16.81 20.67 -0.77
C VAL A 208 -15.47 21.20 -1.27
N VAL A 209 -15.44 22.45 -1.73
CA VAL A 209 -14.20 23.12 -2.12
C VAL A 209 -13.48 23.58 -0.85
N PHE A 210 -12.24 23.17 -0.66
CA PHE A 210 -11.43 23.66 0.46
C PHE A 210 -11.05 25.13 0.24
N VAL A 211 -11.34 25.97 1.25
CA VAL A 211 -10.91 27.36 1.36
C VAL A 211 -10.42 27.57 2.79
N ASP A 212 -9.20 28.07 2.97
CA ASP A 212 -8.66 28.36 4.31
C ASP A 212 -9.48 29.47 4.98
N GLY A 213 -9.90 29.24 6.23
CA GLY A 213 -10.87 30.07 6.96
C GLY A 213 -12.29 29.98 6.42
N GLY A 214 -12.55 29.11 5.44
CA GLY A 214 -13.87 28.92 4.83
C GLY A 214 -14.87 28.25 5.75
N ALA A 215 -16.12 28.17 5.30
CA ALA A 215 -17.19 27.50 6.02
C ALA A 215 -18.08 26.66 5.08
N VAL A 216 -18.63 25.56 5.61
CA VAL A 216 -19.56 24.70 4.89
C VAL A 216 -20.71 24.28 5.80
N ALA A 217 -21.95 24.46 5.32
CA ALA A 217 -23.14 23.92 5.96
C ALA A 217 -23.45 22.51 5.45
N MET A 218 -23.63 21.56 6.37
CA MET A 218 -24.03 20.18 6.11
C MET A 218 -25.55 20.07 5.96
N PRO A 219 -26.05 19.11 5.16
CA PRO A 219 -27.49 18.86 5.04
C PRO A 219 -28.09 18.22 6.32
N ALA A 220 -29.34 17.76 6.24
CA ALA A 220 -29.98 17.00 7.31
C ALA A 220 -29.36 15.59 7.45
N TYR A 221 -29.47 15.00 8.65
CA TYR A 221 -29.05 13.63 8.90
C TYR A 221 -29.85 12.61 8.10
N ASP A 222 -29.18 11.52 7.75
CA ASP A 222 -29.72 10.32 7.14
C ASP A 222 -29.42 9.11 8.05
N GLY A 223 -30.25 8.09 7.97
CA GLY A 223 -30.07 6.85 8.72
C GLY A 223 -28.81 6.09 8.31
N VAL A 224 -28.26 5.33 9.25
CA VAL A 224 -27.23 4.33 8.95
C VAL A 224 -27.79 3.21 8.08
N ARG A 225 -26.92 2.53 7.35
CA ARG A 225 -27.30 1.46 6.42
C ARG A 225 -26.66 0.12 6.80
N PRO A 226 -27.39 -1.00 6.71
CA PRO A 226 -26.77 -2.32 6.73
C PRO A 226 -25.93 -2.55 5.46
N PHE A 227 -24.82 -3.24 5.63
CA PHE A 227 -23.88 -3.62 4.59
C PHE A 227 -23.46 -5.08 4.79
N THR A 228 -23.46 -5.85 3.71
CA THR A 228 -23.06 -7.26 3.74
C THR A 228 -21.88 -7.52 2.81
N GLY A 229 -20.76 -7.93 3.39
CA GLY A 229 -19.62 -8.47 2.63
C GLY A 229 -19.73 -9.98 2.51
N SER A 230 -19.49 -10.52 1.32
CA SER A 230 -19.54 -11.95 1.04
C SER A 230 -18.22 -12.40 0.41
N TYR A 231 -17.70 -13.51 0.91
CA TYR A 231 -16.43 -14.09 0.50
C TYR A 231 -16.68 -15.54 0.08
N THR A 232 -16.12 -15.93 -1.06
CA THR A 232 -16.25 -17.28 -1.63
C THR A 232 -14.87 -17.83 -2.00
N ASN A 233 -14.80 -19.14 -2.24
CA ASN A 233 -13.57 -19.85 -2.60
C ASN A 233 -12.41 -19.57 -1.63
N ILE A 234 -12.71 -19.54 -0.33
CA ILE A 234 -11.70 -19.41 0.73
C ILE A 234 -10.98 -20.75 0.87
N ASP A 235 -9.69 -20.76 0.59
CA ASP A 235 -8.85 -21.95 0.77
C ASP A 235 -8.66 -22.29 2.26
N ALA A 236 -8.49 -23.57 2.57
CA ALA A 236 -8.32 -24.08 3.92
C ALA A 236 -7.03 -23.62 4.61
N ILE A 237 -6.02 -23.14 3.87
CA ILE A 237 -4.81 -22.56 4.49
C ILE A 237 -5.10 -21.23 5.19
N ILE A 238 -6.18 -20.53 4.79
CA ILE A 238 -6.60 -19.27 5.39
C ILE A 238 -7.30 -19.58 6.71
N VAL A 239 -6.77 -19.02 7.80
CA VAL A 239 -7.26 -19.25 9.16
C VAL A 239 -8.04 -18.07 9.74
N ASN A 240 -7.84 -16.86 9.21
CA ASN A 240 -8.65 -15.69 9.57
C ASN A 240 -9.01 -14.88 8.32
N ALA A 241 -10.21 -14.32 8.34
CA ALA A 241 -10.65 -13.27 7.44
C ALA A 241 -11.16 -12.07 8.26
N SER A 242 -10.85 -10.87 7.80
CA SER A 242 -11.45 -9.65 8.31
C SER A 242 -11.85 -8.73 7.16
N MET A 243 -12.87 -7.93 7.44
CA MET A 243 -13.35 -6.90 6.54
C MET A 243 -13.46 -5.59 7.28
N THR A 244 -12.87 -4.54 6.72
CA THR A 244 -13.07 -3.17 7.16
C THR A 244 -13.75 -2.40 6.05
N ARG A 245 -14.82 -1.68 6.36
CA ARG A 245 -15.45 -0.71 5.47
C ARG A 245 -15.22 0.69 6.02
N ALA A 246 -14.60 1.57 5.23
CA ALA A 246 -14.36 2.96 5.58
C ALA A 246 -15.10 3.91 4.63
N VAL A 247 -15.73 4.96 5.17
CA VAL A 247 -16.43 6.00 4.41
C VAL A 247 -15.99 7.40 4.85
N PRO A 248 -15.82 8.37 3.93
CA PRO A 248 -15.99 8.23 2.49
C PRO A 248 -14.84 7.42 1.85
N ASP A 249 -13.68 7.41 2.50
CA ASP A 249 -12.52 6.67 2.02
C ASP A 249 -11.72 6.10 3.19
N GLY A 250 -10.48 5.72 2.90
CA GLY A 250 -9.58 5.09 3.84
C GLY A 250 -9.09 5.90 5.03
N THR A 251 -9.41 7.20 5.07
CA THR A 251 -9.16 8.08 6.23
C THR A 251 -10.41 8.35 7.04
N GLY A 252 -11.56 7.83 6.61
CA GLY A 252 -12.83 8.08 7.26
C GLY A 252 -13.23 7.06 8.31
N ARG A 253 -14.47 7.19 8.81
CA ARG A 253 -15.02 6.28 9.83
C ARG A 253 -15.00 4.87 9.26
N SER A 254 -14.34 3.98 9.98
CA SER A 254 -14.27 2.58 9.66
C SER A 254 -15.18 1.76 10.58
N ILE A 255 -15.78 0.73 10.01
CA ILE A 255 -16.50 -0.33 10.70
C ILE A 255 -15.86 -1.65 10.27
N ALA A 256 -15.61 -2.55 11.21
CA ALA A 256 -14.87 -3.78 10.95
C ALA A 256 -15.59 -5.01 11.49
N GLY A 257 -15.37 -6.14 10.83
CA GLY A 257 -15.75 -7.47 11.29
C GLY A 257 -14.57 -8.42 11.14
N VAL A 258 -14.43 -9.36 12.07
CA VAL A 258 -13.36 -10.37 12.07
C VAL A 258 -13.99 -11.72 12.39
N GLU A 259 -13.66 -12.74 11.60
CA GLU A 259 -14.13 -14.09 11.81
C GLU A 259 -13.05 -15.12 11.50
N GLN A 260 -13.08 -16.26 12.19
CA GLN A 260 -12.27 -17.43 11.84
C GLN A 260 -12.83 -18.12 10.60
N THR A 261 -11.93 -18.55 9.70
CA THR A 261 -12.28 -19.25 8.47
C THR A 261 -12.17 -20.76 8.68
N THR A 262 -13.30 -21.45 8.71
CA THR A 262 -13.47 -22.91 8.84
C THR A 262 -14.19 -23.52 7.62
N GLY A 263 -14.36 -22.76 6.53
CA GLY A 263 -14.99 -23.24 5.30
C GLY A 263 -14.82 -22.28 4.13
N ALA A 264 -15.27 -22.70 2.95
CA ALA A 264 -15.03 -22.02 1.68
C ALA A 264 -15.79 -20.69 1.48
N THR A 265 -16.73 -20.35 2.36
CA THR A 265 -17.53 -19.13 2.25
C THR A 265 -17.63 -18.39 3.58
N ARG A 266 -17.66 -17.05 3.55
CA ARG A 266 -17.90 -16.20 4.73
C ARG A 266 -18.77 -15.00 4.42
N MET A 267 -19.48 -14.50 5.43
CA MET A 267 -20.29 -13.29 5.33
C MET A 267 -20.05 -12.40 6.55
N PHE A 268 -19.96 -11.10 6.32
CA PHE A 268 -19.85 -10.09 7.37
C PHE A 268 -21.04 -9.14 7.25
N SER A 269 -21.74 -8.90 8.36
CA SER A 269 -22.82 -7.93 8.43
C SER A 269 -22.39 -6.74 9.27
N LEU A 270 -22.27 -5.58 8.63
CA LEU A 270 -21.87 -4.33 9.27
C LEU A 270 -23.00 -3.30 9.12
N THR A 271 -23.08 -2.33 10.03
CA THR A 271 -24.00 -1.20 9.92
C THR A 271 -23.21 0.08 10.10
N GLY A 272 -23.41 1.07 9.22
CA GLY A 272 -22.71 2.34 9.37
C GLY A 272 -23.09 3.43 8.38
N PRO A 273 -22.28 4.50 8.29
CA PRO A 273 -22.61 5.69 7.51
C PRO A 273 -22.60 5.44 6.00
N LYS A 274 -23.32 6.33 5.30
CA LYS A 274 -23.33 6.46 3.83
C LYS A 274 -22.42 7.62 3.41
N ALA A 275 -21.86 7.51 2.22
CA ALA A 275 -21.07 8.56 1.56
C ALA A 275 -21.11 8.35 0.04
N THR A 276 -20.39 9.17 -0.72
CA THR A 276 -20.25 9.03 -2.18
C THR A 276 -19.38 7.83 -2.52
N THR A 277 -18.31 7.61 -1.76
CA THR A 277 -17.41 6.47 -1.91
C THR A 277 -17.31 5.65 -0.61
N ALA A 278 -16.88 4.41 -0.74
CA ALA A 278 -16.46 3.56 0.37
C ALA A 278 -15.20 2.78 -0.04
N ARG A 279 -14.30 2.59 0.91
CA ARG A 279 -13.17 1.67 0.81
C ARG A 279 -13.49 0.39 1.56
N ILE A 280 -13.30 -0.76 0.93
CA ILE A 280 -13.29 -2.06 1.60
C ILE A 280 -11.85 -2.56 1.66
N ASP A 281 -11.39 -2.90 2.86
CA ASP A 281 -10.16 -3.66 3.07
C ASP A 281 -10.53 -5.06 3.56
N SER A 282 -10.35 -6.05 2.70
CA SER A 282 -10.44 -7.47 3.03
C SER A 282 -9.05 -7.97 3.40
N SER A 283 -8.85 -8.50 4.61
CA SER A 283 -7.57 -9.06 5.04
C SER A 283 -7.70 -10.54 5.34
N PHE A 284 -6.72 -11.31 4.91
CA PHE A 284 -6.65 -12.77 5.08
C PHE A 284 -5.31 -13.14 5.67
N SER A 285 -5.28 -14.09 6.60
CA SER A 285 -4.03 -14.61 7.14
C SER A 285 -4.01 -16.13 7.20
N ILE A 286 -2.81 -16.68 7.06
CA ILE A 286 -2.53 -18.12 7.13
C ILE A 286 -1.81 -18.46 8.43
N ALA A 287 -1.63 -19.75 8.72
CA ALA A 287 -1.04 -20.23 9.97
C ALA A 287 0.37 -19.69 10.26
N SER A 288 1.17 -19.43 9.21
CA SER A 288 2.51 -18.83 9.34
C SER A 288 2.49 -17.34 9.70
N ARG A 289 1.31 -16.72 9.76
CA ARG A 289 1.07 -15.27 9.94
C ARG A 289 1.44 -14.41 8.74
N SER A 290 1.71 -15.01 7.58
CA SER A 290 1.64 -14.25 6.33
C SER A 290 0.23 -13.73 6.16
N PHE A 291 0.12 -12.53 5.61
CA PHE A 291 -1.19 -11.92 5.39
C PHE A 291 -1.26 -11.32 3.99
N GLN A 292 -2.47 -11.33 3.47
CA GLN A 292 -2.82 -10.59 2.27
C GLN A 292 -3.92 -9.59 2.57
N ARG A 293 -3.88 -8.47 1.84
CA ARG A 293 -4.92 -7.44 1.87
C ARG A 293 -5.39 -7.18 0.46
N VAL A 294 -6.70 -7.28 0.24
CA VAL A 294 -7.38 -6.81 -0.96
C VAL A 294 -8.15 -5.57 -0.60
N ARG A 295 -7.85 -4.47 -1.28
CA ARG A 295 -8.56 -3.22 -1.15
C ARG A 295 -9.36 -2.94 -2.39
N GLN A 296 -10.62 -2.56 -2.22
CA GLN A 296 -11.48 -2.15 -3.32
C GLN A 296 -12.28 -0.89 -2.96
N THR A 297 -12.41 0.02 -3.93
CA THR A 297 -13.27 1.19 -3.84
C THR A 297 -14.61 0.90 -4.51
N LEU A 298 -15.70 1.29 -3.86
CA LEU A 298 -17.05 1.15 -4.38
C LEU A 298 -17.91 2.36 -4.01
N ALA A 299 -19.14 2.41 -4.52
CA ALA A 299 -20.07 3.47 -4.17
C ALA A 299 -20.34 3.45 -2.66
N GLY A 300 -20.23 4.60 -1.98
CA GLY A 300 -20.46 4.67 -0.53
C GLY A 300 -21.90 4.36 -0.11
N THR A 301 -22.80 4.25 -1.08
CA THR A 301 -24.18 3.80 -0.89
C THR A 301 -24.38 2.30 -1.14
N ALA A 302 -23.40 1.52 -1.60
CA ALA A 302 -23.60 0.09 -1.85
C ALA A 302 -24.05 -0.65 -0.57
N ALA A 303 -24.97 -1.61 -0.73
CA ALA A 303 -25.42 -2.49 0.36
C ALA A 303 -24.61 -3.79 0.46
N THR A 304 -23.90 -4.16 -0.60
CA THR A 304 -23.27 -5.47 -0.71
C THR A 304 -21.88 -5.35 -1.30
N TYR A 305 -21.03 -6.30 -0.94
CA TYR A 305 -19.70 -6.51 -1.50
C TYR A 305 -19.46 -8.02 -1.65
N GLY A 306 -18.78 -8.40 -2.72
CA GLY A 306 -18.45 -9.79 -3.03
C GLY A 306 -17.00 -9.92 -3.42
N LEU A 307 -16.31 -10.93 -2.89
CA LEU A 307 -14.95 -11.28 -3.26
C LEU A 307 -14.80 -12.80 -3.45
N ASP A 308 -14.35 -13.19 -4.64
CA ASP A 308 -13.79 -14.52 -4.87
C ASP A 308 -12.34 -14.51 -4.38
N VAL A 309 -12.09 -15.14 -3.23
CA VAL A 309 -10.78 -15.08 -2.57
C VAL A 309 -9.73 -15.81 -3.39
N GLY A 310 -10.02 -17.06 -3.78
CA GLY A 310 -9.12 -17.87 -4.60
C GLY A 310 -8.77 -17.22 -5.94
N ALA A 311 -9.71 -16.51 -6.58
CA ALA A 311 -9.45 -15.82 -7.85
C ALA A 311 -8.81 -14.43 -7.70
N THR A 312 -8.66 -13.89 -6.49
CA THR A 312 -8.16 -12.52 -6.28
C THR A 312 -6.80 -12.45 -5.61
N LEU A 313 -6.47 -13.35 -4.67
CA LEU A 313 -5.24 -13.22 -3.89
C LEU A 313 -3.98 -13.35 -4.76
N LEU A 314 -2.93 -12.61 -4.42
CA LEU A 314 -1.59 -12.82 -4.99
C LEU A 314 -0.98 -14.11 -4.39
N PRO A 315 0.18 -14.60 -4.87
CA PRO A 315 0.89 -15.66 -4.16
C PRO A 315 1.14 -15.31 -2.68
N TRP A 316 1.12 -16.28 -1.79
CA TRP A 316 1.50 -16.06 -0.40
C TRP A 316 3.01 -15.97 -0.27
N LEU A 317 3.51 -15.00 0.48
CA LEU A 317 4.86 -15.02 1.02
C LEU A 317 4.86 -15.90 2.28
N SER A 318 4.86 -17.21 2.10
CA SER A 318 4.38 -18.22 3.07
C SER A 318 5.23 -18.36 4.34
N GLY A 319 6.41 -17.73 4.39
CA GLY A 319 7.29 -17.69 5.56
C GLY A 319 8.17 -16.45 5.59
N ALA A 320 9.00 -16.32 6.62
CA ALA A 320 9.99 -15.26 6.68
C ALA A 320 11.14 -15.57 5.70
N PRO A 321 11.64 -14.59 4.92
CA PRO A 321 12.83 -14.79 4.10
C PRO A 321 14.05 -15.16 4.95
N THR A 322 14.94 -15.98 4.39
CA THR A 322 16.14 -16.48 5.09
C THR A 322 17.40 -16.25 4.26
N PHE A 323 18.49 -15.80 4.90
CA PHE A 323 19.78 -15.61 4.23
C PHE A 323 20.64 -16.87 4.29
N ASP A 324 21.11 -17.29 3.12
CA ASP A 324 22.19 -18.27 2.95
C ASP A 324 23.51 -17.51 2.69
N PRO A 325 24.40 -17.44 3.69
CA PRO A 325 25.67 -16.72 3.55
C PRO A 325 26.66 -17.43 2.62
N ALA A 326 26.56 -18.74 2.40
CA ALA A 326 27.45 -19.45 1.50
C ALA A 326 27.15 -19.12 0.04
N ALA A 327 25.87 -18.94 -0.28
CA ALA A 327 25.40 -18.52 -1.61
C ALA A 327 25.29 -17.00 -1.78
N GLY A 328 25.36 -16.22 -0.69
CA GLY A 328 25.08 -14.77 -0.72
C GLY A 328 23.65 -14.46 -1.17
N LYS A 329 22.70 -15.33 -0.79
CA LYS A 329 21.36 -15.41 -1.38
C LYS A 329 20.29 -15.39 -0.29
N VAL A 330 19.20 -14.68 -0.51
CA VAL A 330 18.01 -14.71 0.33
C VAL A 330 16.96 -15.60 -0.34
N THR A 331 16.54 -16.64 0.37
CA THR A 331 15.42 -17.50 -0.05
C THR A 331 14.10 -16.84 0.33
N VAL A 332 13.18 -16.73 -0.64
CA VAL A 332 11.86 -16.13 -0.44
C VAL A 332 10.79 -17.21 -0.56
N PRO A 333 10.25 -17.74 0.56
CA PRO A 333 9.24 -18.79 0.50
C PRO A 333 7.94 -18.25 -0.09
N THR A 334 7.46 -18.90 -1.15
CA THR A 334 6.20 -18.59 -1.82
C THR A 334 5.24 -19.79 -1.82
N ASP A 335 3.94 -19.55 -1.79
CA ASP A 335 2.89 -20.57 -1.90
C ASP A 335 1.72 -20.04 -2.73
N ASN A 336 1.34 -20.78 -3.78
CA ASN A 336 0.24 -20.42 -4.71
C ASN A 336 -1.09 -21.09 -4.34
N THR A 337 -1.16 -21.81 -3.23
CA THR A 337 -2.38 -22.49 -2.78
C THR A 337 -3.45 -21.46 -2.42
N GLY A 338 -4.64 -21.58 -3.02
CA GLY A 338 -5.74 -20.66 -2.76
C GLY A 338 -5.52 -19.23 -3.28
N THR A 339 -4.66 -19.05 -4.28
CA THR A 339 -4.36 -17.74 -4.88
C THR A 339 -4.69 -17.71 -6.37
N SER A 340 -4.77 -16.50 -6.91
CA SER A 340 -4.85 -16.27 -8.34
C SER A 340 -3.49 -16.54 -9.01
N GLY A 341 -3.49 -16.58 -10.35
CA GLY A 341 -2.26 -16.54 -11.15
C GLY A 341 -1.70 -15.13 -11.40
N ALA A 342 -2.29 -14.11 -10.78
CA ALA A 342 -1.90 -12.72 -11.01
C ALA A 342 -0.45 -12.47 -10.54
N LYS A 343 0.29 -11.72 -11.36
CA LYS A 343 1.65 -11.29 -11.03
C LYS A 343 1.60 -9.97 -10.25
N PRO A 344 2.50 -9.76 -9.27
CA PRO A 344 2.63 -8.46 -8.63
C PRO A 344 3.19 -7.42 -9.61
N ASP A 345 2.87 -6.15 -9.38
CA ASP A 345 3.53 -5.04 -10.07
C ASP A 345 4.91 -4.76 -9.47
N ALA A 346 5.12 -5.02 -8.18
CA ALA A 346 6.43 -4.91 -7.57
C ALA A 346 6.59 -5.80 -6.33
N PHE A 347 7.84 -6.19 -6.08
CA PHE A 347 8.29 -6.90 -4.90
C PHE A 347 9.36 -6.08 -4.15
N ARG A 348 9.30 -6.11 -2.82
CA ARG A 348 10.26 -5.49 -1.91
C ARG A 348 10.68 -6.48 -0.84
N LEU A 349 11.99 -6.70 -0.73
CA LEU A 349 12.64 -7.38 0.37
C LEU A 349 13.34 -6.34 1.26
N THR A 350 13.27 -6.50 2.58
CA THR A 350 14.06 -5.71 3.53
C THR A 350 14.78 -6.64 4.49
N ALA A 351 16.11 -6.57 4.47
CA ALA A 351 17.00 -7.23 5.40
C ALA A 351 17.62 -6.19 6.34
N THR A 352 17.58 -6.45 7.64
CA THR A 352 18.33 -5.68 8.63
C THR A 352 19.29 -6.63 9.32
N TYR A 353 20.57 -6.26 9.36
CA TYR A 353 21.61 -7.05 9.99
C TYR A 353 22.59 -6.16 10.75
N GLU A 354 23.23 -6.77 11.74
CA GLU A 354 24.19 -6.12 12.62
C GLU A 354 25.52 -6.84 12.54
N ARG A 355 26.59 -6.06 12.54
CA ARG A 355 27.96 -6.56 12.63
C ARG A 355 28.66 -5.95 13.83
N ALA A 356 29.19 -6.80 14.70
CA ALA A 356 30.11 -6.36 15.72
C ALA A 356 31.49 -6.21 15.09
N ASP A 357 32.10 -5.04 15.25
CA ASP A 357 33.49 -4.85 14.87
C ASP A 357 34.39 -5.53 15.91
N ASP A 358 35.20 -6.48 15.45
CA ASP A 358 36.14 -7.22 16.27
C ASP A 358 37.10 -6.24 16.96
N GLY A 359 36.91 -6.05 18.27
CA GLY A 359 37.76 -5.25 19.13
C GLY A 359 37.20 -3.88 19.55
N SER A 360 36.27 -3.28 18.81
CA SER A 360 35.75 -1.93 19.15
C SER A 360 34.50 -1.96 20.03
N LYS A 361 33.83 -3.12 20.15
CA LYS A 361 32.48 -3.27 20.76
C LYS A 361 31.41 -2.38 20.11
N VAL A 362 31.71 -1.77 18.95
CA VAL A 362 30.74 -1.01 18.17
C VAL A 362 29.97 -1.99 17.30
N THR A 363 28.65 -1.89 17.36
CA THR A 363 27.75 -2.60 16.44
C THR A 363 27.37 -1.66 15.32
N THR A 364 27.74 -2.02 14.09
CA THR A 364 27.28 -1.32 12.89
C THR A 364 25.99 -1.98 12.40
N THR A 365 24.97 -1.16 12.13
CA THR A 365 23.68 -1.64 11.62
C THR A 365 23.58 -1.40 10.13
N PHE A 366 23.06 -2.37 9.41
CA PHE A 366 22.82 -2.30 7.98
C PHE A 366 21.35 -2.57 7.71
N ARG A 367 20.73 -1.75 6.88
CA ARG A 367 19.37 -1.97 6.38
C ARG A 367 19.42 -1.97 4.86
N TRP A 368 19.25 -3.14 4.28
CA TRP A 368 19.23 -3.33 2.83
C TRP A 368 17.82 -3.59 2.34
N THR A 369 17.30 -2.67 1.52
CA THR A 369 16.03 -2.84 0.80
C THR A 369 16.32 -3.21 -0.65
N VAL A 370 15.76 -4.31 -1.13
CA VAL A 370 15.89 -4.75 -2.53
C VAL A 370 14.51 -4.73 -3.17
N PHE A 371 14.41 -4.11 -4.34
CA PHE A 371 13.22 -4.09 -5.17
C PHE A 371 13.42 -4.96 -6.41
N ALA A 372 12.42 -5.76 -6.74
CA ALA A 372 12.42 -6.63 -7.91
C ALA A 372 11.01 -6.74 -8.52
N GLU A 373 10.92 -7.30 -9.72
CA GLU A 373 9.64 -7.55 -10.42
C GLU A 373 8.79 -8.61 -9.71
N ALA A 374 9.41 -9.66 -9.19
CA ALA A 374 8.72 -10.84 -8.66
C ALA A 374 9.34 -11.35 -7.34
N PRO A 375 8.59 -12.09 -6.52
CA PRO A 375 9.08 -12.72 -5.28
C PRO A 375 9.91 -13.97 -5.61
N ILE A 376 11.08 -13.76 -6.20
CA ILE A 376 12.08 -14.81 -6.43
C ILE A 376 13.12 -14.79 -5.33
N ASP A 377 13.93 -15.85 -5.25
CA ASP A 377 15.12 -15.77 -4.41
C ASP A 377 16.07 -14.67 -4.92
N ILE A 378 16.61 -13.89 -3.99
CA ILE A 378 17.38 -12.69 -4.30
C ILE A 378 18.84 -12.91 -3.97
N LYS A 379 19.73 -12.80 -4.96
CA LYS A 379 21.16 -12.57 -4.72
C LYS A 379 21.37 -11.07 -4.47
N PHE A 380 22.06 -10.71 -3.40
CA PHE A 380 22.43 -9.30 -3.21
C PHE A 380 23.40 -8.86 -4.33
N PRO A 381 23.23 -7.65 -4.90
CA PRO A 381 24.17 -7.14 -5.90
C PRO A 381 25.61 -7.15 -5.40
N ALA A 382 26.54 -7.64 -6.22
CA ALA A 382 27.96 -7.72 -5.87
C ALA A 382 28.59 -6.32 -5.80
N LEU A 383 28.77 -5.80 -4.59
CA LEU A 383 29.40 -4.50 -4.39
C LEU A 383 30.91 -4.55 -4.71
N PRO A 384 31.52 -3.45 -5.19
CA PRO A 384 32.97 -3.31 -5.32
C PRO A 384 33.71 -3.74 -4.05
N THR A 385 34.93 -4.28 -4.19
CA THR A 385 35.69 -4.86 -3.07
C THR A 385 35.91 -3.90 -1.90
N ASP A 386 36.08 -2.61 -2.17
CA ASP A 386 36.25 -1.58 -1.12
C ASP A 386 34.94 -1.26 -0.39
N LEU A 387 33.78 -1.61 -0.97
CA LEU A 387 32.46 -1.61 -0.35
C LEU A 387 32.03 -3.02 0.09
N GLY A 388 32.90 -4.03 -0.07
CA GLY A 388 32.60 -5.43 0.23
C GLY A 388 32.23 -5.65 1.69
N ALA A 389 32.76 -4.81 2.59
CA ALA A 389 32.40 -4.77 4.00
C ALA A 389 30.92 -4.41 4.26
N LEU A 390 30.18 -3.90 3.28
CA LEU A 390 28.75 -3.67 3.44
C LEU A 390 27.92 -4.91 3.11
N THR A 391 28.49 -5.90 2.41
CA THR A 391 27.77 -7.13 2.04
C THR A 391 27.50 -7.97 3.28
N PRO A 392 26.30 -8.58 3.43
CA PRO A 392 26.04 -9.43 4.56
C PRO A 392 26.95 -10.66 4.58
N LEU A 393 27.38 -11.05 5.78
CA LEU A 393 28.30 -12.16 6.05
C LEU A 393 27.64 -13.24 6.91
N ALA A 394 28.25 -14.42 6.96
CA ALA A 394 27.80 -15.52 7.84
C ALA A 394 27.84 -15.16 9.34
N THR A 395 28.68 -14.21 9.72
CA THR A 395 28.86 -13.75 11.10
C THR A 395 27.89 -12.66 11.51
N ASP A 396 27.09 -12.13 10.59
CA ASP A 396 26.15 -11.06 10.89
C ASP A 396 24.93 -11.60 11.65
N THR A 397 24.41 -10.78 12.56
CA THR A 397 23.16 -11.09 13.25
C THR A 397 22.00 -10.46 12.49
N PHE A 398 21.10 -11.28 11.96
CA PHE A 398 19.94 -10.81 11.22
C PHE A 398 18.73 -10.60 12.11
N SER A 399 18.08 -9.44 11.96
CA SER A 399 16.67 -9.31 12.33
C SER A 399 15.80 -10.12 11.34
N PRO A 400 14.58 -10.54 11.75
CA PRO A 400 13.63 -11.14 10.84
C PRO A 400 13.46 -10.31 9.57
N MET A 401 13.78 -10.90 8.43
CA MET A 401 13.60 -10.26 7.13
C MET A 401 12.12 -10.10 6.84
N THR A 402 11.78 -9.08 6.06
CA THR A 402 10.40 -8.86 5.61
C THR A 402 10.36 -8.79 4.10
N ALA A 403 9.30 -9.36 3.54
CA ALA A 403 9.01 -9.27 2.13
C ALA A 403 7.58 -8.76 1.94
N THR A 404 7.37 -7.96 0.91
CA THR A 404 6.06 -7.43 0.53
C THR A 404 6.00 -7.35 -0.99
N MET A 405 4.84 -7.68 -1.55
CA MET A 405 4.53 -7.35 -2.93
C MET A 405 3.16 -6.70 -3.03
N PHE A 406 2.94 -5.94 -4.09
CA PHE A 406 1.63 -5.39 -4.40
C PHE A 406 1.30 -5.53 -5.89
N GLU A 407 0.00 -5.52 -6.19
CA GLU A 407 -0.58 -5.30 -7.51
C GLU A 407 -1.65 -4.22 -7.37
N ALA A 408 -1.72 -3.32 -8.34
CA ALA A 408 -2.67 -2.23 -8.40
C ALA A 408 -3.17 -2.08 -9.84
N ASP A 409 -4.47 -1.89 -9.98
CA ASP A 409 -5.12 -1.73 -11.29
C ASP A 409 -4.61 -0.54 -12.10
N THR A 410 -4.09 0.51 -11.44
CA THR A 410 -3.53 1.72 -12.07
C THR A 410 -2.06 1.65 -12.44
N VAL A 411 -1.36 0.53 -12.19
CA VAL A 411 0.07 0.39 -12.49
C VAL A 411 0.26 -0.66 -13.56
N ALA A 412 0.87 -0.37 -14.71
CA ALA A 412 1.02 -1.31 -15.82
C ALA A 412 2.05 -2.43 -15.59
N GLY A 413 2.57 -2.57 -14.37
CA GLY A 413 3.60 -3.54 -13.99
C GLY A 413 4.86 -2.89 -13.41
N TYR A 414 5.91 -3.70 -13.26
CA TYR A 414 7.16 -3.29 -12.63
C TYR A 414 7.86 -2.14 -13.34
N ASP A 415 7.76 -2.09 -14.66
CA ASP A 415 8.35 -1.02 -15.47
C ASP A 415 7.80 0.38 -15.12
N GLU A 416 6.51 0.48 -14.81
CA GLU A 416 5.92 1.74 -14.37
C GLU A 416 6.26 2.01 -12.89
N ALA A 417 6.19 0.97 -12.05
CA ALA A 417 6.47 1.10 -10.62
C ALA A 417 7.93 1.48 -10.32
N ARG A 418 8.90 1.04 -11.13
CA ARG A 418 10.34 1.16 -10.84
C ARG A 418 10.86 2.59 -10.77
N ALA A 419 10.20 3.54 -11.43
CA ALA A 419 10.59 4.95 -11.41
C ALA A 419 10.66 5.53 -9.98
N ASP A 420 9.78 5.09 -9.08
CA ASP A 420 9.77 5.53 -7.67
C ASP A 420 9.13 4.44 -6.77
N LEU A 421 9.85 3.34 -6.55
CA LEU A 421 9.35 2.16 -5.82
C LEU A 421 9.00 2.46 -4.36
N ASN A 422 9.79 3.30 -3.68
CA ASN A 422 9.47 3.70 -2.30
C ASN A 422 8.13 4.44 -2.26
N ARG A 423 7.90 5.37 -3.19
CA ARG A 423 6.61 6.02 -3.33
C ARG A 423 5.53 5.04 -3.74
N ALA A 424 5.76 4.10 -4.65
CA ALA A 424 4.75 3.13 -5.04
C ALA A 424 4.30 2.28 -3.83
N PHE A 425 5.23 1.70 -3.06
CA PHE A 425 4.90 0.94 -1.85
C PHE A 425 4.24 1.80 -0.76
N THR A 426 4.66 3.06 -0.59
CA THR A 426 4.01 3.98 0.37
C THR A 426 2.62 4.36 -0.12
N LEU A 427 2.52 4.67 -1.41
CA LEU A 427 1.31 5.11 -2.06
C LEU A 427 0.28 4.02 -2.00
N PHE A 428 0.60 2.75 -2.37
CA PHE A 428 -0.26 1.56 -2.41
C PHE A 428 -0.38 0.78 -1.09
N GLY A 429 0.50 1.08 -0.11
CA GLY A 429 0.41 0.63 1.28
C GLY A 429 -0.29 1.58 2.28
N GLY A 430 -0.44 2.88 1.98
CA GLY A 430 -1.01 3.95 2.84
C GLY A 430 -2.52 3.90 3.18
N THR A 431 -3.26 5.01 3.05
CA THR A 431 -4.73 5.03 3.28
C THR A 431 -5.54 5.54 2.08
N ARG A 432 -4.91 6.32 1.21
CA ARG A 432 -5.50 6.95 0.04
C ARG A 432 -4.67 6.64 -1.18
N TYR A 433 -5.35 6.19 -2.22
CA TYR A 433 -4.75 5.53 -3.37
C TYR A 433 -5.41 6.03 -4.64
N PRO A 434 -4.68 6.21 -5.74
CA PRO A 434 -5.30 6.45 -7.04
C PRO A 434 -5.98 5.20 -7.61
N ALA A 435 -5.59 4.01 -7.13
CA ALA A 435 -6.10 2.71 -7.55
C ALA A 435 -7.49 2.41 -7.00
N THR A 436 -8.34 1.78 -7.83
CA THR A 436 -9.64 1.29 -7.36
C THR A 436 -9.50 -0.08 -6.72
N THR A 437 -8.54 -0.89 -7.17
CA THR A 437 -8.21 -2.20 -6.60
C THR A 437 -6.72 -2.30 -6.31
N VAL A 438 -6.37 -2.72 -5.10
CA VAL A 438 -4.98 -3.00 -4.70
C VAL A 438 -4.93 -4.34 -3.97
N ARG A 439 -3.98 -5.20 -4.33
CA ARG A 439 -3.67 -6.45 -3.63
C ARG A 439 -2.29 -6.31 -3.02
N ILE A 440 -2.13 -6.74 -1.78
CA ILE A 440 -0.86 -6.76 -1.08
C ILE A 440 -0.68 -8.14 -0.48
N SER A 441 0.52 -8.71 -0.63
CA SER A 441 0.94 -9.92 0.07
C SER A 441 2.20 -9.61 0.87
N SER A 442 2.19 -10.00 2.14
CA SER A 442 3.28 -9.73 3.08
C SER A 442 3.70 -11.02 3.78
N SER A 443 5.02 -11.18 3.92
CA SER A 443 5.58 -12.23 4.78
C SER A 443 5.18 -12.00 6.24
N PRO A 444 5.34 -13.00 7.11
CA PRO A 444 5.14 -12.81 8.55
C PRO A 444 6.04 -11.67 9.02
N SER A 445 5.45 -10.71 9.74
CA SER A 445 6.20 -9.66 10.43
C SER A 445 6.02 -9.87 11.94
N PHE A 446 7.08 -9.65 12.72
CA PHE A 446 7.03 -9.84 14.16
C PHE A 446 6.20 -8.79 14.92
N ARG A 447 5.55 -7.84 14.22
CA ARG A 447 4.64 -6.89 14.86
C ARG A 447 3.23 -7.48 14.91
N VAL A 448 2.98 -8.24 15.98
CA VAL A 448 1.63 -8.44 16.51
C VAL A 448 1.14 -7.06 16.95
N PHE A 449 0.07 -6.56 16.31
CA PHE A 449 -0.66 -5.38 16.76
C PHE A 449 -1.61 -5.76 17.90
#